data_AF-A0A3S0SFZ3-F1
#
_entry.id   AF-A0A3S0SFZ3-F1
#
_cell.length_a   1.000
_cell.length_b   1.000
_cell.length_c   1.000
_cell.angle_alpha   90.00
_cell.angle_beta   90.00
_cell.angle_gamma   90.00
#
_symmetry.space_group_name_H-M   'P 1'
#
loop_
_entity.id
_entity.type
_entity.pdbx_description
1 polymer ?
#
loop_
_entity_poly.entity_id
_entity_poly.type
_entity_poly.pdbx_seq_one_letter_code
_entity_poly.pdbx_strand_id
1 'polypeptide(L)'
;MNGNSVTQISGALQANGNLFLINPAGIVFNGTASVNVNGLLATTLDVNNNDFMNGAASFTGAANSTSSVKNLGEIKAGGAVYLIAPEVSNEGTITGTAVASRVGKVVLGAGDKFDVQFDSSNLIGFQINNLQQAATTTATNSVKNSQTGLIQAENVYMSAAQTAALESSVVNNSGVVEATSLIDISAGTIQQDGALLKTNIIPIDFKTTTINLKASDSIVTGANSKTAASTLNLETTKAEAGIGGTVGSKNLVCSIVTRFCERIDINNYYISNT
;
A
#
# COMPACT_ATOMS: atom_id res chain seq x y z
N MET A 1 15.14 -9.64 14.58
CA MET A 1 15.28 -9.77 16.06
C MET A 1 14.70 -11.12 16.46
N ASN A 2 15.43 -11.97 17.17
CA ASN A 2 14.97 -13.32 17.58
C ASN A 2 14.23 -13.28 18.92
N GLY A 3 13.25 -12.37 19.05
CA GLY A 3 12.43 -12.26 20.23
C GLY A 3 10.98 -12.59 19.90
N ASN A 4 10.32 -13.40 20.73
CA ASN A 4 8.88 -13.68 20.63
C ASN A 4 7.99 -12.46 20.96
N SER A 5 8.57 -11.26 21.00
CA SER A 5 7.90 -10.03 21.43
C SER A 5 7.87 -9.03 20.30
N VAL A 6 6.71 -8.39 20.14
CA VAL A 6 6.46 -7.32 19.19
C VAL A 6 7.45 -6.17 19.42
N THR A 7 8.04 -5.64 18.35
CA THR A 7 8.81 -4.40 18.41
C THR A 7 7.86 -3.23 18.59
N GLN A 8 8.00 -2.50 19.69
CA GLN A 8 7.26 -1.25 19.92
C GLN A 8 8.18 -0.06 19.81
N ILE A 9 7.79 0.91 18.99
CA ILE A 9 8.49 2.17 18.79
C ILE A 9 7.57 3.27 19.30
N SER A 10 7.97 3.95 20.36
CA SER A 10 7.19 5.05 20.98
C SER A 10 7.93 6.39 20.98
N GLY A 11 9.15 6.43 20.46
CA GLY A 11 10.01 7.61 20.47
C GLY A 11 10.48 7.98 19.07
N ALA A 12 11.56 8.75 19.02
CA ALA A 12 12.16 9.19 17.76
C ALA A 12 13.14 8.15 17.21
N LEU A 13 13.03 7.84 15.92
CA LEU A 13 14.04 7.09 15.15
C LEU A 13 14.55 7.99 14.04
N GLN A 14 15.84 8.29 14.04
CA GLN A 14 16.47 9.17 13.05
C GLN A 14 17.66 8.45 12.41
N ALA A 15 17.71 8.41 11.08
CA ALA A 15 18.83 7.84 10.35
C ALA A 15 19.09 8.59 9.03
N ASN A 16 20.35 8.86 8.72
CA ASN A 16 20.74 9.47 7.44
C ASN A 16 20.66 8.47 6.26
N GLY A 17 20.64 7.18 6.58
CA GLY A 17 20.57 6.07 5.63
C GLY A 17 19.24 5.31 5.71
N ASN A 18 19.26 4.08 5.20
CA ASN A 18 18.11 3.19 5.26
C ASN A 18 18.01 2.50 6.62
N LEU A 19 16.78 2.32 7.08
CA LEU A 19 16.45 1.56 8.27
C LEU A 19 15.69 0.30 7.87
N PHE A 20 16.17 -0.86 8.33
CA PHE A 20 15.51 -2.14 8.17
C PHE A 20 15.07 -2.65 9.55
N LEU A 21 13.77 -2.82 9.73
CA LEU A 21 13.15 -3.38 10.92
C LEU A 21 12.55 -4.72 10.56
N ILE A 22 13.14 -5.79 11.07
CA ILE A 22 12.73 -7.17 10.80
C ILE A 22 12.37 -7.84 12.12
N ASN A 23 11.09 -8.10 12.33
CA ASN A 23 10.60 -8.80 13.51
C ASN A 23 9.37 -9.68 13.20
N PRO A 24 9.53 -11.01 13.13
CA PRO A 24 8.41 -11.94 12.90
C PRO A 24 7.29 -11.89 13.94
N ALA A 25 7.54 -11.39 15.15
CA ALA A 25 6.49 -11.21 16.14
C ALA A 25 5.55 -10.04 15.83
N GLY A 26 5.98 -9.05 15.05
CA GLY A 26 5.23 -7.84 14.74
C GLY A 26 5.99 -6.54 15.03
N ILE A 27 5.53 -5.45 14.41
CA ILE A 27 6.10 -4.10 14.58
C ILE A 27 4.96 -3.09 14.80
N VAL A 28 5.06 -2.27 15.84
CA VAL A 28 4.10 -1.22 16.16
C VAL A 28 4.84 0.11 16.33
N PHE A 29 4.50 1.09 15.49
CA PHE A 29 4.86 2.49 15.70
C PHE A 29 3.70 3.14 16.47
N ASN A 30 3.89 3.41 17.76
CA ASN A 30 2.86 4.01 18.61
C ASN A 30 2.59 5.47 18.22
N GLY A 31 1.50 6.06 18.74
CA GLY A 31 1.07 7.42 18.36
C GLY A 31 2.09 8.53 18.62
N THR A 32 3.04 8.32 19.53
CA THR A 32 4.15 9.25 19.81
C THR A 32 5.41 8.97 18.99
N ALA A 33 5.41 7.93 18.15
CA ALA A 33 6.55 7.59 17.32
C ALA A 33 6.78 8.64 16.23
N SER A 34 8.03 9.03 16.04
CA SER A 34 8.47 9.88 14.94
C SER A 34 9.67 9.25 14.26
N VAL A 35 9.49 8.78 13.04
CA VAL A 35 10.53 8.12 12.25
C VAL A 35 10.93 9.04 11.11
N ASN A 36 12.21 9.38 11.02
CA ASN A 36 12.78 10.18 9.95
C ASN A 36 14.04 9.52 9.39
N VAL A 37 13.92 8.95 8.21
CA VAL A 37 14.97 8.13 7.59
C VAL A 37 15.11 8.42 6.10
N ASN A 38 16.14 7.87 5.45
CA ASN A 38 16.28 7.97 4.00
C ASN A 38 15.39 6.93 3.28
N GLY A 39 15.30 5.73 3.85
CA GLY A 39 14.40 4.67 3.42
C GLY A 39 14.03 3.79 4.60
N LEU A 40 12.81 3.24 4.59
CA LEU A 40 12.33 2.35 5.63
C LEU A 40 11.84 1.04 5.02
N LEU A 41 12.32 -0.08 5.52
CA LEU A 41 11.66 -1.38 5.39
C LEU A 41 11.29 -1.86 6.79
N ALA A 42 10.00 -1.98 7.08
CA ALA A 42 9.49 -2.62 8.29
C ALA A 42 8.71 -3.87 7.87
N THR A 43 9.20 -5.04 8.28
CA THR A 43 8.65 -6.33 7.88
C THR A 43 8.60 -7.35 9.01
N THR A 44 7.60 -8.23 8.95
CA THR A 44 7.51 -9.41 9.80
C THR A 44 8.05 -10.68 9.12
N LEU A 45 8.40 -10.61 7.83
CA LEU A 45 9.02 -11.72 7.14
C LEU A 45 10.51 -11.76 7.47
N ASP A 46 11.06 -12.96 7.52
CA ASP A 46 12.47 -13.18 7.84
C ASP A 46 13.31 -13.34 6.58
N VAL A 47 14.62 -13.09 6.70
CA VAL A 47 15.59 -13.20 5.63
C VAL A 47 16.86 -13.86 6.15
N ASN A 48 17.49 -14.68 5.33
CA ASN A 48 18.82 -15.16 5.66
C ASN A 48 19.81 -13.98 5.69
N ASN A 49 20.52 -13.80 6.80
CA ASN A 49 21.49 -12.71 6.95
C ASN A 49 22.54 -12.68 5.83
N ASN A 50 23.02 -13.84 5.39
CA ASN A 50 24.05 -13.89 4.35
C ASN A 50 23.50 -13.40 3.00
N ASP A 51 22.28 -13.81 2.65
CA ASP A 51 21.62 -13.39 1.40
C ASP A 51 21.36 -11.87 1.43
N PHE A 52 20.89 -11.37 2.57
CA PHE A 52 20.69 -9.93 2.78
C PHE A 52 21.98 -9.13 2.63
N MET A 53 23.08 -9.59 3.23
CA MET A 53 24.38 -8.92 3.12
C MET A 53 24.98 -9.00 1.71
N ASN A 54 24.58 -9.98 0.90
CA ASN A 54 25.03 -10.16 -0.48
C ASN A 54 24.20 -9.40 -1.52
N GLY A 55 23.21 -8.59 -1.10
CA GLY A 55 22.47 -7.68 -1.99
C GLY A 55 21.33 -8.32 -2.80
N ALA A 56 20.95 -9.56 -2.48
CA ALA A 56 19.75 -10.19 -3.02
C ALA A 56 19.07 -11.00 -1.92
N ALA A 57 17.91 -10.51 -1.46
CA ALA A 57 17.23 -11.09 -0.32
C ALA A 57 15.81 -11.51 -0.68
N SER A 58 15.53 -12.81 -0.55
CA SER A 58 14.17 -13.34 -0.52
C SER A 58 13.70 -13.34 0.93
N PHE A 59 12.70 -12.52 1.23
CA PHE A 59 12.04 -12.52 2.54
C PHE A 59 10.90 -13.53 2.53
N THR A 60 10.78 -14.29 3.61
CA THR A 60 9.73 -15.31 3.77
C THR A 60 9.14 -15.27 5.18
N GLY A 61 7.81 -15.34 5.27
CA GLY A 61 7.07 -15.48 6.51
C GLY A 61 6.61 -16.92 6.74
N ALA A 62 6.23 -17.23 7.99
CA ALA A 62 5.52 -18.47 8.28
C ALA A 62 4.11 -18.40 7.69
N ALA A 63 3.69 -19.47 6.99
CA ALA A 63 2.34 -19.58 6.48
C ALA A 63 1.31 -19.44 7.62
N ASN A 64 0.24 -18.70 7.37
CA ASN A 64 -0.82 -18.41 8.35
C ASN A 64 -0.37 -17.60 9.57
N SER A 65 0.74 -16.86 9.45
CA SER A 65 1.13 -15.88 10.47
C SER A 65 0.09 -14.76 10.55
N THR A 66 -0.27 -14.35 11.76
CA THR A 66 -1.11 -13.16 12.03
C THR A 66 -0.26 -11.98 12.50
N SER A 67 1.04 -12.03 12.24
CA SER A 67 1.96 -10.93 12.52
C SER A 67 1.56 -9.68 11.74
N SER A 68 1.78 -8.51 12.34
CA SER A 68 1.34 -7.25 11.77
C SER A 68 2.38 -6.14 11.86
N VAL A 69 2.29 -5.20 10.92
CA VAL A 69 2.96 -3.90 10.99
C VAL A 69 1.89 -2.82 11.14
N LYS A 70 1.92 -2.11 12.27
CA LYS A 70 0.93 -1.07 12.59
C LYS A 70 1.61 0.28 12.75
N ASN A 71 1.16 1.28 12.01
CA ASN A 71 1.59 2.66 12.18
C ASN A 71 0.47 3.51 12.79
N LEU A 72 0.69 3.99 14.02
CA LEU A 72 -0.15 4.99 14.69
C LEU A 72 0.53 6.37 14.75
N GLY A 73 1.84 6.43 14.46
CA GLY A 73 2.66 7.63 14.59
C GLY A 73 2.98 8.29 13.24
N GLU A 74 4.11 8.98 13.19
CA GLU A 74 4.59 9.67 11.99
C GLU A 74 5.81 8.96 11.40
N ILE A 75 5.74 8.59 10.13
CA ILE A 75 6.83 8.00 9.36
C ILE A 75 7.16 8.89 8.16
N LYS A 76 8.39 9.38 8.11
CA LYS A 76 8.94 10.16 7.00
C LYS A 76 10.16 9.44 6.42
N ALA A 77 10.15 9.22 5.11
CA ALA A 77 11.31 8.75 4.38
C ALA A 77 11.65 9.67 3.21
N GLY A 78 12.93 10.00 3.05
CA GLY A 78 13.49 10.70 1.89
C GLY A 78 13.56 9.85 0.61
N GLY A 79 12.72 8.83 0.48
CA GLY A 79 12.77 7.91 -0.64
C GLY A 79 11.57 7.00 -0.57
N ALA A 80 11.76 5.80 -0.01
CA ALA A 80 10.72 4.79 0.04
C ALA A 80 10.41 4.31 1.46
N VAL A 81 9.12 4.13 1.74
CA VAL A 81 8.61 3.40 2.92
C VAL A 81 7.99 2.09 2.45
N TYR A 82 8.41 0.99 3.05
CA TYR A 82 7.87 -0.35 2.85
C TYR A 82 7.39 -0.91 4.17
N LEU A 83 6.09 -1.09 4.32
CA LEU A 83 5.49 -1.84 5.43
C LEU A 83 4.95 -3.15 4.86
N ILE A 84 5.53 -4.28 5.26
CA ILE A 84 5.19 -5.59 4.69
C ILE A 84 4.95 -6.62 5.78
N ALA A 85 3.75 -7.18 5.84
CA ALA A 85 3.38 -8.22 6.79
C ALA A 85 2.05 -8.85 6.35
N PRO A 86 1.67 -10.04 6.83
CA PRO A 86 0.34 -10.60 6.60
C PRO A 86 -0.80 -9.59 6.87
N GLU A 87 -0.62 -8.75 7.89
CA GLU A 87 -1.50 -7.61 8.17
C GLU A 87 -0.73 -6.30 8.26
N VAL A 88 -1.14 -5.29 7.49
CA VAL A 88 -0.56 -3.93 7.53
C VAL A 88 -1.66 -2.92 7.83
N SER A 89 -1.48 -2.09 8.85
CA SER A 89 -2.43 -1.02 9.21
C SER A 89 -1.74 0.33 9.36
N ASN A 90 -2.32 1.35 8.74
CA ASN A 90 -1.97 2.75 8.94
C ASN A 90 -3.14 3.52 9.56
N GLU A 91 -2.91 4.11 10.73
CA GLU A 91 -3.79 5.06 11.42
C GLU A 91 -3.09 6.41 11.66
N GLY A 92 -1.78 6.48 11.44
CA GLY A 92 -0.96 7.68 11.50
C GLY A 92 -0.64 8.28 10.13
N THR A 93 0.51 8.93 10.01
CA THR A 93 0.97 9.56 8.75
C THR A 93 2.19 8.85 8.19
N ILE A 94 2.19 8.60 6.89
CA ILE A 94 3.34 8.09 6.15
C ILE A 94 3.64 9.02 4.98
N THR A 95 4.86 9.54 4.92
CA THR A 95 5.32 10.44 3.86
C THR A 95 6.57 9.89 3.17
N GLY A 96 6.47 9.61 1.87
CA GLY A 96 7.59 9.30 0.99
C GLY A 96 7.97 10.52 0.16
N THR A 97 9.10 11.15 0.44
CA THR A 97 9.54 12.37 -0.24
C THR A 97 10.58 12.04 -1.31
N ALA A 98 10.45 12.66 -2.49
CA ALA A 98 11.48 12.58 -3.51
C ALA A 98 12.78 13.25 -3.02
N VAL A 99 13.93 12.59 -3.19
CA VAL A 99 15.23 13.15 -2.84
C VAL A 99 16.22 12.92 -3.96
N ALA A 100 16.86 13.99 -4.40
CA ALA A 100 17.78 14.03 -5.55
C ALA A 100 17.13 13.47 -6.83
N SER A 101 17.55 12.29 -7.29
CA SER A 101 17.04 11.62 -8.50
C SER A 101 16.04 10.50 -8.21
N ARG A 102 15.51 10.43 -6.98
CA ARG A 102 14.65 9.34 -6.51
C ARG A 102 13.22 9.81 -6.37
N VAL A 103 12.31 8.94 -6.79
CA VAL A 103 10.87 9.11 -6.64
C VAL A 103 10.45 8.76 -5.22
N GLY A 104 9.63 9.61 -4.61
CA GLY A 104 9.03 9.35 -3.29
C GLY A 104 7.99 8.23 -3.38
N LYS A 105 8.13 7.17 -2.59
CA LYS A 105 7.27 5.98 -2.68
C LYS A 105 6.79 5.48 -1.32
N VAL A 106 5.55 5.04 -1.25
CA VAL A 106 5.02 4.30 -0.10
C VAL A 106 4.42 2.99 -0.59
N VAL A 107 4.78 1.89 0.05
CA VAL A 107 4.23 0.56 -0.23
C VAL A 107 3.74 -0.07 1.05
N LEU A 108 2.46 -0.44 1.07
CA LEU A 108 1.85 -1.29 2.07
C LEU A 108 1.55 -2.63 1.41
N GLY A 109 2.23 -3.69 1.84
CA GLY A 109 2.14 -5.01 1.23
C GLY A 109 1.73 -6.08 2.23
N ALA A 110 0.72 -6.87 1.90
CA ALA A 110 0.37 -8.08 2.64
C ALA A 110 0.65 -9.34 1.84
N GLY A 111 1.42 -10.25 2.44
CA GLY A 111 1.86 -11.50 1.83
C GLY A 111 2.98 -12.15 2.63
N ASP A 112 3.32 -13.38 2.27
CA ASP A 112 4.27 -14.24 2.99
C ASP A 112 5.61 -14.40 2.28
N LYS A 113 5.77 -13.80 1.10
CA LYS A 113 7.05 -13.74 0.40
C LYS A 113 7.19 -12.46 -0.40
N PHE A 114 8.39 -11.89 -0.40
CA PHE A 114 8.77 -10.87 -1.38
C PHE A 114 10.28 -10.88 -1.62
N ASP A 115 10.67 -10.42 -2.80
CA ASP A 115 12.08 -10.26 -3.16
C ASP A 115 12.48 -8.80 -3.06
N VAL A 116 13.65 -8.54 -2.48
CA VAL A 116 14.30 -7.23 -2.48
C VAL A 116 15.53 -7.30 -3.36
N GLN A 117 15.53 -6.46 -4.39
CA GLN A 117 16.75 -6.15 -5.13
C GLN A 117 17.30 -4.80 -4.67
N PHE A 118 18.59 -4.79 -4.34
CA PHE A 118 19.34 -3.58 -4.09
C PHE A 118 19.93 -3.12 -5.43
N ASP A 119 19.90 -1.82 -5.71
CA ASP A 119 20.57 -1.29 -6.90
C ASP A 119 22.10 -1.42 -6.81
N SER A 120 22.80 -1.18 -7.92
CA SER A 120 24.26 -1.25 -8.03
C SER A 120 25.03 -0.27 -7.14
N SER A 121 24.32 0.64 -6.44
CA SER A 121 24.86 1.49 -5.37
C SER A 121 24.61 0.92 -3.96
N ASN A 122 24.14 -0.33 -3.86
CA ASN A 122 23.85 -1.10 -2.64
C ASN A 122 22.89 -0.44 -1.64
N LEU A 123 22.21 0.66 -1.99
CA LEU A 123 21.53 1.50 -0.99
C LEU A 123 20.31 2.29 -1.49
N ILE A 124 20.00 2.42 -2.79
CA ILE A 124 19.23 3.61 -3.22
C ILE A 124 17.82 3.35 -3.77
N GLY A 125 17.45 2.12 -4.11
CA GLY A 125 16.09 1.78 -4.51
C GLY A 125 15.77 0.32 -4.26
N PHE A 126 15.08 0.02 -3.17
CA PHE A 126 14.43 -1.28 -3.07
C PHE A 126 13.35 -1.32 -4.15
N GLN A 127 13.30 -2.40 -4.92
CA GLN A 127 12.08 -2.78 -5.60
C GLN A 127 11.58 -4.03 -4.90
N ILE A 128 10.37 -3.96 -4.36
CA ILE A 128 9.66 -5.18 -4.02
C ILE A 128 9.22 -5.78 -5.34
N ASN A 129 9.80 -6.93 -5.65
CA ASN A 129 9.27 -7.78 -6.68
C ASN A 129 8.50 -8.90 -6.01
N ASN A 130 7.51 -9.45 -6.71
CA ASN A 130 6.93 -10.74 -6.38
C ASN A 130 6.36 -10.80 -4.95
N LEU A 131 5.56 -9.81 -4.52
CA LEU A 131 4.76 -9.99 -3.31
C LEU A 131 3.82 -11.18 -3.56
N GLN A 132 4.08 -12.26 -2.85
CA GLN A 132 3.49 -13.56 -3.08
C GLN A 132 2.91 -14.10 -1.79
N GLN A 133 1.95 -15.00 -1.97
CA GLN A 133 1.36 -15.76 -0.89
C GLN A 133 1.70 -17.24 -1.10
N ALA A 134 2.09 -17.92 -0.03
CA ALA A 134 2.29 -19.37 -0.05
C ALA A 134 0.96 -20.09 -0.31
N ALA A 135 1.00 -21.13 -1.16
CA ALA A 135 -0.19 -21.89 -1.56
C ALA A 135 -0.92 -22.60 -0.40
N THR A 136 -0.27 -22.76 0.75
CA THR A 136 -0.82 -23.40 1.95
C THR A 136 -1.48 -22.42 2.92
N THR A 137 -1.52 -21.13 2.59
CA THR A 137 -2.04 -20.10 3.49
C THR A 137 -3.54 -19.94 3.31
N THR A 138 -4.25 -20.01 4.42
CA THR A 138 -5.69 -19.83 4.56
C THR A 138 -6.04 -18.58 5.38
N ALA A 139 -5.07 -17.99 6.09
CA ALA A 139 -5.26 -16.75 6.83
C ALA A 139 -5.42 -15.54 5.88
N THR A 140 -6.36 -14.64 6.21
CA THR A 140 -6.63 -13.43 5.43
C THR A 140 -5.46 -12.45 5.48
N ASN A 141 -4.99 -12.07 4.30
CA ASN A 141 -4.08 -10.93 4.15
C ASN A 141 -4.86 -9.63 4.14
N SER A 142 -4.38 -8.64 4.87
CA SER A 142 -5.04 -7.33 4.92
C SER A 142 -4.08 -6.16 4.86
N VAL A 143 -4.45 -5.16 4.07
CA VAL A 143 -3.84 -3.84 4.09
C VAL A 143 -4.94 -2.81 4.39
N LYS A 144 -4.73 -2.01 5.43
CA LYS A 144 -5.68 -1.01 5.89
C LYS A 144 -5.04 0.37 5.99
N ASN A 145 -5.68 1.37 5.39
CA ASN A 145 -5.49 2.78 5.71
C ASN A 145 -6.77 3.29 6.36
N SER A 146 -6.73 3.46 7.69
CA SER A 146 -7.88 3.82 8.53
C SER A 146 -8.30 5.27 8.33
N GLN A 147 -9.45 5.66 8.86
CA GLN A 147 -10.04 7.00 8.68
C GLN A 147 -9.10 8.17 9.05
N THR A 148 -8.22 7.98 10.03
CA THR A 148 -7.20 8.95 10.47
C THR A 148 -5.89 8.84 9.70
N GLY A 149 -5.73 7.76 8.93
CA GLY A 149 -4.54 7.43 8.19
C GLY A 149 -4.33 8.37 7.00
N LEU A 150 -3.13 8.89 6.89
CA LEU A 150 -2.67 9.71 5.76
C LEU A 150 -1.43 9.07 5.14
N ILE A 151 -1.47 8.87 3.82
CA ILE A 151 -0.33 8.41 3.04
C ILE A 151 -0.05 9.47 1.97
N GLN A 152 1.19 9.95 1.89
CA GLN A 152 1.61 10.97 0.93
C GLN A 152 2.89 10.55 0.22
N ALA A 153 2.86 10.47 -1.11
CA ALA A 153 4.04 10.15 -1.90
C ALA A 153 3.91 10.65 -3.34
N GLU A 154 4.90 10.36 -4.18
CA GLU A 154 4.72 10.47 -5.63
C GLU A 154 4.04 9.21 -6.19
N ASN A 155 4.42 8.03 -5.68
CA ASN A 155 3.76 6.75 -5.98
C ASN A 155 3.34 6.03 -4.69
N VAL A 156 2.11 5.55 -4.65
CA VAL A 156 1.58 4.74 -3.54
C VAL A 156 1.13 3.38 -4.06
N TYR A 157 1.56 2.31 -3.38
CA TYR A 157 1.17 0.94 -3.66
C TYR A 157 0.51 0.32 -2.43
N MET A 158 -0.67 -0.26 -2.58
CA MET A 158 -1.35 -1.01 -1.52
C MET A 158 -1.74 -2.37 -2.08
N SER A 159 -1.06 -3.43 -1.65
CA SER A 159 -1.24 -4.75 -2.23
C SER A 159 -1.50 -5.80 -1.16
N ALA A 160 -2.51 -6.64 -1.33
CA ALA A 160 -2.74 -7.82 -0.52
C ALA A 160 -2.70 -9.08 -1.41
N ALA A 161 -1.59 -9.80 -1.37
CA ALA A 161 -1.36 -11.00 -2.16
C ALA A 161 -2.39 -12.09 -1.83
N GLN A 162 -2.70 -12.90 -2.83
CA GLN A 162 -3.66 -14.00 -2.73
C GLN A 162 -3.17 -15.23 -3.49
N THR A 163 -3.72 -16.38 -3.14
CA THR A 163 -3.60 -17.63 -3.90
C THR A 163 -4.98 -18.23 -4.11
N ALA A 164 -5.07 -19.36 -4.84
CA ALA A 164 -6.30 -20.12 -4.94
C ALA A 164 -6.79 -20.69 -3.60
N ALA A 165 -5.90 -20.93 -2.63
CA ALA A 165 -6.28 -21.44 -1.31
C ALA A 165 -6.72 -20.34 -0.33
N LEU A 166 -6.33 -19.09 -0.61
CA LEU A 166 -6.72 -17.92 0.16
C LEU A 166 -7.92 -17.25 -0.51
N GLU A 167 -9.12 -17.57 -0.02
CA GLU A 167 -10.37 -17.08 -0.61
C GLU A 167 -10.58 -15.55 -0.48
N SER A 168 -9.92 -14.91 0.51
CA SER A 168 -10.01 -13.46 0.71
C SER A 168 -8.67 -12.83 1.06
N SER A 169 -8.27 -11.84 0.25
CA SER A 169 -7.32 -10.80 0.63
C SER A 169 -8.00 -9.45 0.46
N VAL A 170 -7.73 -8.51 1.36
CA VAL A 170 -8.49 -7.26 1.42
C VAL A 170 -7.57 -6.05 1.49
N VAL A 171 -7.83 -5.07 0.65
CA VAL A 171 -7.36 -3.70 0.85
C VAL A 171 -8.54 -2.83 1.26
N ASN A 172 -8.45 -2.19 2.43
CA ASN A 172 -9.45 -1.23 2.91
C ASN A 172 -8.81 0.16 3.05
N ASN A 173 -9.28 1.13 2.28
CA ASN A 173 -8.92 2.53 2.44
C ASN A 173 -10.14 3.35 2.89
N SER A 174 -10.14 3.77 4.15
CA SER A 174 -11.08 4.75 4.72
C SER A 174 -10.41 6.11 4.98
N GLY A 175 -9.08 6.16 4.99
CA GLY A 175 -8.29 7.38 5.16
C GLY A 175 -8.02 8.14 3.87
N VAL A 176 -6.93 8.91 3.86
CA VAL A 176 -6.50 9.69 2.69
C VAL A 176 -5.21 9.09 2.12
N VAL A 177 -5.21 8.86 0.81
CA VAL A 177 -4.02 8.55 0.02
C VAL A 177 -3.80 9.66 -0.99
N GLU A 178 -2.70 10.38 -0.83
CA GLU A 178 -2.27 11.44 -1.73
C GLU A 178 -1.06 10.99 -2.56
N ALA A 179 -1.23 10.91 -3.88
CA ALA A 179 -0.14 10.64 -4.80
C ALA A 179 -0.16 11.58 -6.01
N THR A 180 1.02 12.05 -6.41
CA THR A 180 1.15 12.96 -7.56
C THR A 180 1.13 12.21 -8.89
N SER A 181 1.70 11.00 -8.93
CA SER A 181 1.84 10.21 -10.15
C SER A 181 0.93 8.98 -10.15
N LEU A 182 1.14 8.03 -9.23
CA LEU A 182 0.45 6.74 -9.26
C LEU A 182 -0.13 6.35 -7.89
N ILE A 183 -1.37 5.87 -7.90
CA ILE A 183 -1.91 5.01 -6.84
C ILE A 183 -2.22 3.66 -7.48
N ASP A 184 -1.60 2.60 -6.98
CA ASP A 184 -1.83 1.23 -7.44
C ASP A 184 -2.29 0.36 -6.29
N ILE A 185 -3.53 -0.14 -6.38
CA ILE A 185 -4.15 -0.98 -5.36
C ILE A 185 -4.49 -2.34 -5.95
N SER A 186 -4.02 -3.40 -5.31
CA SER A 186 -4.30 -4.78 -5.73
C SER A 186 -4.70 -5.69 -4.58
N ALA A 187 -5.80 -6.44 -4.73
CA ALA A 187 -6.28 -7.37 -3.70
C ALA A 187 -7.28 -8.40 -4.26
N GLY A 188 -7.80 -9.28 -3.41
CA GLY A 188 -9.02 -10.02 -3.69
C GLY A 188 -10.22 -9.09 -3.69
N THR A 189 -10.39 -8.32 -2.61
CA THR A 189 -11.42 -7.29 -2.46
C THR A 189 -10.79 -5.95 -2.13
N ILE A 190 -11.24 -4.89 -2.81
CA ILE A 190 -10.87 -3.51 -2.52
C ILE A 190 -12.11 -2.80 -1.98
N GLN A 191 -12.03 -2.32 -0.73
CA GLN A 191 -13.01 -1.44 -0.12
C GLN A 191 -12.44 -0.03 -0.02
N GLN A 192 -13.06 0.91 -0.71
CA GLN A 192 -12.58 2.27 -0.81
C GLN A 192 -13.67 3.25 -0.34
N ASP A 193 -13.55 3.69 0.90
CA ASP A 193 -14.47 4.63 1.56
C ASP A 193 -13.85 6.01 1.78
N GLY A 194 -12.52 6.09 1.69
CA GLY A 194 -11.72 7.30 1.93
C GLY A 194 -11.44 8.12 0.68
N ALA A 195 -10.25 8.74 0.61
CA ALA A 195 -9.83 9.56 -0.53
C ALA A 195 -8.59 8.99 -1.23
N LEU A 196 -8.59 9.06 -2.57
CA LEU A 196 -7.47 8.74 -3.46
C LEU A 196 -7.28 9.94 -4.42
N LEU A 197 -6.27 10.80 -4.20
CA LEU A 197 -6.14 12.10 -4.87
C LEU A 197 -4.69 12.66 -4.88
N LYS A 198 -4.45 13.87 -5.41
CA LYS A 198 -3.10 14.47 -5.50
C LYS A 198 -2.74 15.46 -4.38
N THR A 199 -3.70 16.14 -3.76
CA THR A 199 -3.53 17.00 -2.57
C THR A 199 -4.87 17.60 -2.10
N ASN A 200 -4.95 17.97 -0.82
CA ASN A 200 -5.99 18.84 -0.25
C ASN A 200 -5.77 20.36 -0.45
N ILE A 201 -4.67 20.81 -1.09
CA ILE A 201 -4.28 22.22 -1.13
C ILE A 201 -4.32 22.78 -2.57
N ILE A 202 -5.31 23.67 -2.80
CA ILE A 202 -5.55 24.57 -3.96
C ILE A 202 -6.33 23.96 -5.14
N PRO A 203 -7.34 24.67 -5.73
CA PRO A 203 -8.39 24.05 -6.55
C PRO A 203 -7.99 23.63 -7.98
N ILE A 204 -6.71 23.74 -8.34
CA ILE A 204 -6.30 23.76 -9.76
C ILE A 204 -5.95 22.35 -10.27
N ASP A 205 -5.55 21.42 -9.39
CA ASP A 205 -5.30 20.03 -9.80
C ASP A 205 -5.46 19.02 -8.64
N PHE A 206 -6.69 18.56 -8.43
CA PHE A 206 -7.02 17.51 -7.44
C PHE A 206 -6.70 16.09 -7.92
N LYS A 207 -6.25 15.91 -9.18
CA LYS A 207 -6.19 14.60 -9.82
C LYS A 207 -4.80 13.98 -9.69
N THR A 208 -4.72 12.77 -9.14
CA THR A 208 -3.56 11.90 -9.38
C THR A 208 -3.43 11.63 -10.87
N THR A 209 -2.22 11.39 -11.39
CA THR A 209 -2.07 11.10 -12.83
C THR A 209 -2.79 9.79 -13.19
N THR A 210 -2.47 8.71 -12.49
CA THR A 210 -3.08 7.40 -12.70
C THR A 210 -3.50 6.76 -11.38
N ILE A 211 -4.70 6.20 -11.35
CA ILE A 211 -5.16 5.29 -10.29
C ILE A 211 -5.48 3.95 -10.93
N ASN A 212 -4.86 2.88 -10.44
CA ASN A 212 -5.17 1.50 -10.79
C ASN A 212 -5.80 0.81 -9.57
N LEU A 213 -7.03 0.31 -9.71
CA LEU A 213 -7.65 -0.58 -8.74
C LEU A 213 -7.87 -1.93 -9.41
N LYS A 214 -7.12 -2.94 -8.97
CA LYS A 214 -7.17 -4.30 -9.50
C LYS A 214 -7.61 -5.28 -8.41
N ALA A 215 -8.85 -5.73 -8.47
CA ALA A 215 -9.35 -6.74 -7.56
C ALA A 215 -9.49 -8.09 -8.27
N SER A 216 -9.35 -9.20 -7.56
CA SER A 216 -9.75 -10.48 -8.15
C SER A 216 -11.26 -10.67 -8.08
N ASP A 217 -11.89 -10.23 -6.99
CA ASP A 217 -13.28 -10.49 -6.64
C ASP A 217 -14.15 -9.22 -6.65
N SER A 218 -13.79 -8.17 -5.92
CA SER A 218 -14.63 -6.96 -5.94
C SER A 218 -13.90 -5.66 -5.68
N ILE A 219 -14.42 -4.59 -6.28
CA ILE A 219 -14.06 -3.20 -5.98
C ILE A 219 -15.33 -2.51 -5.53
N VAL A 220 -15.39 -2.12 -4.25
CA VAL A 220 -16.53 -1.44 -3.66
C VAL A 220 -16.09 -0.06 -3.22
N THR A 221 -16.76 0.96 -3.72
CA THR A 221 -16.58 2.35 -3.31
C THR A 221 -17.77 2.81 -2.47
N GLY A 222 -17.52 3.34 -1.27
CA GLY A 222 -18.56 3.82 -0.37
C GLY A 222 -19.06 5.21 -0.73
N ALA A 223 -20.17 5.63 -0.13
CA ALA A 223 -20.79 6.94 -0.38
C ALA A 223 -19.88 8.14 -0.03
N ASN A 224 -18.89 7.94 0.84
CA ASN A 224 -17.94 8.97 1.25
C ASN A 224 -16.64 8.98 0.42
N SER A 225 -16.54 8.07 -0.56
CA SER A 225 -15.37 7.96 -1.42
C SER A 225 -15.08 9.25 -2.18
N LYS A 226 -13.80 9.66 -2.18
CA LYS A 226 -13.28 10.74 -3.01
C LYS A 226 -12.11 10.24 -3.86
N THR A 227 -12.42 9.64 -5.00
CA THR A 227 -11.42 9.19 -5.97
C THR A 227 -11.33 10.20 -7.11
N ALA A 228 -10.14 10.74 -7.37
CA ALA A 228 -9.91 11.72 -8.42
C ALA A 228 -8.59 11.45 -9.17
N ALA A 229 -8.70 11.14 -10.47
CA ALA A 229 -7.56 10.90 -11.33
C ALA A 229 -7.71 11.48 -12.75
N SER A 230 -6.58 11.67 -13.43
CA SER A 230 -6.59 11.89 -14.89
C SER A 230 -6.93 10.61 -15.63
N THR A 231 -6.42 9.48 -15.16
CA THR A 231 -6.75 8.13 -15.63
C THR A 231 -7.12 7.25 -14.45
N LEU A 232 -8.30 6.64 -14.49
CA LEU A 232 -8.76 5.65 -13.52
C LEU A 232 -8.99 4.31 -14.23
N ASN A 233 -8.21 3.30 -13.86
CA ASN A 233 -8.30 1.94 -14.34
C ASN A 233 -8.90 1.05 -13.25
N LEU A 234 -10.01 0.39 -13.56
CA LEU A 234 -10.67 -0.57 -12.70
C LEU A 234 -10.67 -1.93 -13.38
N GLU A 235 -10.10 -2.95 -12.72
CA GLU A 235 -9.98 -4.31 -13.25
C GLU A 235 -10.47 -5.33 -12.22
N THR A 236 -11.35 -6.24 -12.66
CA THR A 236 -11.67 -7.46 -11.92
C THR A 236 -11.41 -8.73 -12.71
N THR A 237 -10.97 -9.82 -12.06
CA THR A 237 -10.53 -11.04 -12.76
C THR A 237 -11.42 -12.28 -12.60
N LYS A 238 -12.22 -12.40 -11.53
CA LYS A 238 -13.19 -13.50 -11.37
C LYS A 238 -14.44 -13.25 -12.21
N ALA A 239 -15.15 -14.33 -12.56
CA ALA A 239 -16.32 -14.25 -13.42
C ALA A 239 -17.52 -13.60 -12.72
N GLU A 240 -17.62 -13.78 -11.40
CA GLU A 240 -18.66 -13.27 -10.51
C GLU A 240 -18.33 -11.89 -9.92
N ALA A 241 -17.20 -11.31 -10.36
CA ALA A 241 -16.64 -10.13 -9.74
C ALA A 241 -17.42 -8.84 -10.04
N GLY A 242 -17.50 -7.94 -9.05
CA GLY A 242 -18.26 -6.70 -9.14
C GLY A 242 -17.42 -5.43 -8.96
N ILE A 243 -17.80 -4.37 -9.67
CA ILE A 243 -17.34 -2.99 -9.42
C ILE A 243 -18.56 -2.16 -9.07
N GLY A 244 -18.57 -1.52 -7.89
CA GLY A 244 -19.72 -0.75 -7.40
C GLY A 244 -19.36 0.59 -6.75
N GLY A 245 -20.31 1.52 -6.78
CA GLY A 245 -20.29 2.83 -6.09
C GLY A 245 -19.94 4.03 -7.00
N THR A 246 -19.44 5.12 -6.41
CA THR A 246 -19.23 6.42 -7.07
C THR A 246 -17.75 6.73 -7.22
N VAL A 247 -17.31 7.05 -8.45
CA VAL A 247 -15.92 7.43 -8.76
C VAL A 247 -15.87 8.68 -9.66
N GLY A 248 -14.84 9.52 -9.47
CA GLY A 248 -14.56 10.68 -10.32
C GLY A 248 -13.28 10.50 -11.14
N SER A 249 -13.38 10.57 -12.47
CA SER A 249 -12.20 10.55 -13.36
C SER A 249 -12.41 11.34 -14.64
N LYS A 250 -11.31 11.87 -15.21
CA LYS A 250 -11.33 12.45 -16.58
C LYS A 250 -11.43 11.35 -17.63
N ASN A 251 -10.63 10.29 -17.48
CA ASN A 251 -10.65 9.11 -18.33
C ASN A 251 -10.92 7.89 -17.45
N LEU A 252 -12.03 7.20 -17.71
CA LEU A 252 -12.40 5.99 -16.99
C LEU A 252 -12.23 4.79 -17.91
N VAL A 253 -11.44 3.81 -17.47
CA VAL A 253 -11.29 2.51 -18.13
C VAL A 253 -11.75 1.43 -17.15
N CYS A 254 -12.73 0.62 -17.57
CA CYS A 254 -13.26 -0.47 -16.79
C CYS A 254 -13.12 -1.77 -17.58
N SER A 255 -12.51 -2.79 -16.99
CA SER A 255 -12.38 -4.13 -17.56
C SER A 255 -12.89 -5.18 -16.57
N ILE A 256 -13.89 -5.95 -16.98
CA ILE A 256 -14.51 -7.02 -16.17
C ILE A 256 -14.54 -8.28 -17.04
N VAL A 257 -14.10 -9.41 -16.49
CA VAL A 257 -13.97 -10.67 -17.24
C VAL A 257 -15.32 -11.19 -17.75
N THR A 258 -16.44 -11.01 -17.03
CA THR A 258 -17.78 -11.38 -17.54
C THR A 258 -18.96 -10.70 -16.80
N ARG A 259 -19.56 -9.67 -17.43
CA ARG A 259 -20.90 -9.06 -17.18
C ARG A 259 -21.10 -8.12 -15.97
N PHE A 260 -21.89 -7.07 -16.25
CA PHE A 260 -22.50 -6.06 -15.36
C PHE A 260 -21.57 -5.09 -14.62
N CYS A 261 -21.29 -3.97 -15.29
CA CYS A 261 -21.02 -2.70 -14.61
C CYS A 261 -22.38 -2.09 -14.20
N GLU A 262 -22.98 -2.53 -13.10
CA GLU A 262 -24.25 -1.95 -12.63
C GLU A 262 -23.99 -0.59 -11.96
N ARG A 263 -24.36 0.48 -12.68
CA ARG A 263 -24.36 1.89 -12.24
C ARG A 263 -23.03 2.39 -11.67
N ILE A 264 -22.17 2.88 -12.58
CA ILE A 264 -21.23 3.95 -12.23
C ILE A 264 -21.98 5.27 -12.37
N ASP A 265 -22.51 5.77 -11.25
CA ASP A 265 -23.05 7.13 -11.19
C ASP A 265 -21.85 8.10 -11.18
N ILE A 266 -21.50 8.66 -12.35
CA ILE A 266 -20.52 9.75 -12.47
C ILE A 266 -21.16 11.04 -11.94
N ASN A 267 -21.32 11.15 -10.63
CA ASN A 267 -21.82 12.37 -10.01
C ASN A 267 -20.64 13.31 -9.71
N ASN A 268 -20.71 14.51 -10.29
CA ASN A 268 -19.78 15.65 -10.23
C ASN A 268 -18.64 15.66 -11.25
N TYR A 269 -19.01 15.89 -12.51
CA TYR A 269 -18.21 16.80 -13.32
C TYR A 269 -18.36 18.22 -12.77
N TYR A 270 -17.35 18.74 -12.08
CA TYR A 270 -17.14 20.20 -12.08
C TYR A 270 -16.55 20.55 -13.44
N ILE A 271 -17.43 20.85 -14.41
CA ILE A 271 -17.03 21.61 -15.61
C ILE A 271 -16.92 23.05 -15.13
N SER A 272 -15.70 23.52 -14.82
CA SER A 272 -15.48 24.97 -14.82
C SER A 272 -15.47 25.40 -16.28
N ASN A 273 -16.58 25.98 -16.74
CA ASN A 273 -16.60 26.66 -18.02
C ASN A 273 -15.66 27.87 -17.97
N THR A 274 -14.71 27.87 -18.91
CA THR A 274 -13.86 28.99 -19.41
C THR A 274 -13.13 29.85 -18.41
#